data_AF-A0A1Z9JHL4-F1
#
_entry.id   AF-A0A1Z9JHL4-F1
#
_cell.length_a   1.000
_cell.length_b   1.000
_cell.length_c   1.000
_cell.angle_alpha   90.00
_cell.angle_beta   90.00
_cell.angle_gamma   90.00
#
_symmetry.space_group_name_H-M   'P 1'
#
loop_
_entity.id
_entity.type
_entity.pdbx_description
1 polymer ?
#
loop_
_entity_poly.entity_id
_entity_poly.type
_entity_poly.pdbx_seq_one_letter_code
_entity_poly.pdbx_strand_id
1 'polypeptide(L)'
;VTVLKGGIVEFARDIGWQMMTVADMANPRRQLFACFAEAMLLEFEGLHTNFSWGRNNITLEAMEQIGMASIRHGFSALGLDPKSLNPQPLAA
;
A
#
# COMPACT_ATOMS: atom_id res chain seq x y z
N VAL A 1 13.73 -12.45 13.86
CA VAL A 1 12.44 -11.72 13.85
C VAL A 1 12.41 -10.89 12.57
N THR A 2 11.34 -10.98 11.79
CA THR A 2 11.18 -10.22 10.54
C THR A 2 10.07 -9.20 10.72
N VAL A 3 10.30 -7.95 10.30
CA VAL A 3 9.35 -6.84 10.44
C VAL A 3 8.97 -6.34 9.06
N LEU A 4 7.67 -6.13 8.83
CA LEU A 4 7.11 -5.58 7.59
C LEU A 4 6.30 -4.32 7.91
N LYS A 5 6.52 -3.23 7.14
CA LYS A 5 5.65 -2.05 7.19
C LYS A 5 4.30 -2.43 6.57
N GLY A 6 3.29 -2.71 7.40
CA GLY A 6 1.95 -3.06 6.96
C GLY A 6 1.21 -1.88 6.32
N GLY A 7 0.23 -2.17 5.46
CA GLY A 7 -0.61 -1.15 4.84
C GLY A 7 0.13 -0.27 3.83
N ILE A 8 1.24 -0.75 3.25
CA ILE A 8 1.99 -0.07 2.19
C ILE A 8 1.75 -0.77 0.85
N VAL A 9 1.52 0.03 -0.18
CA VAL A 9 1.47 -0.41 -1.57
C VAL A 9 2.53 0.29 -2.40
N GLU A 10 2.97 -0.34 -3.48
CA GLU A 10 3.87 0.22 -4.47
C GLU A 10 3.15 0.39 -5.82
N PHE A 11 3.27 1.57 -6.42
CA PHE A 11 2.72 1.88 -7.72
C PHE A 11 3.69 1.51 -8.85
N ALA A 12 3.14 1.10 -9.99
CA ALA A 12 3.90 0.68 -11.17
C ALA A 12 4.70 1.83 -11.81
N ARG A 13 4.32 3.09 -11.57
CA ARG A 13 4.97 4.28 -12.12
C ARG A 13 5.43 5.21 -11.00
N ASP A 14 6.34 6.10 -11.33
CA ASP A 14 6.77 7.13 -10.41
C ASP A 14 5.71 8.23 -10.25
N ILE A 15 5.48 8.63 -9.00
CA ILE A 15 4.55 9.69 -8.62
C ILE A 15 5.37 10.96 -8.34
N GLY A 16 5.01 12.06 -9.00
CA GLY A 16 5.71 13.36 -8.93
C GLY A 16 5.44 14.16 -7.65
N TRP A 17 5.28 13.51 -6.50
CA TRP A 17 4.98 14.15 -5.22
C TRP A 17 6.20 14.22 -4.28
N GLN A 18 6.09 15.02 -3.22
CA GLN A 18 7.13 15.14 -2.17
C GLN A 18 6.66 14.62 -0.80
N MET A 19 5.35 14.36 -0.63
CA MET A 19 4.76 14.02 0.67
C MET A 19 5.30 12.69 1.24
N MET A 20 5.50 11.66 0.41
CA MET A 20 5.97 10.35 0.89
C MET A 20 7.44 10.34 1.33
N THR A 21 8.22 11.36 1.00
CA THR A 21 9.59 11.54 1.50
C THR A 21 9.60 11.81 3.01
N VAL A 22 8.56 12.48 3.50
CA VAL A 22 8.39 12.78 4.94
C VAL A 22 7.92 11.55 5.72
N ALA A 23 7.32 10.58 5.04
CA ALA A 23 6.73 9.37 5.64
C ALA A 23 7.72 8.19 5.78
N ASP A 24 9.03 8.41 5.55
CA ASP A 24 10.09 7.38 5.66
C ASP A 24 9.79 6.10 4.84
N MET A 25 9.32 6.26 3.60
CA MET A 25 9.13 5.14 2.69
C MET A 25 10.47 4.68 2.11
N ALA A 26 10.64 3.38 1.87
CA ALA A 26 11.86 2.86 1.25
C ALA A 26 12.02 3.35 -0.19
N ASN A 27 10.90 3.50 -0.92
CA ASN A 27 10.87 4.16 -2.22
C ASN A 27 9.76 5.24 -2.26
N PRO A 28 10.04 6.49 -1.83
CA PRO A 28 9.04 7.56 -1.74
C PRO A 28 8.33 7.92 -3.06
N ARG A 29 8.95 7.61 -4.20
CA ARG A 29 8.35 7.89 -5.52
C ARG A 29 7.29 6.87 -5.94
N ARG A 30 7.29 5.69 -5.32
CA ARG A 30 6.41 4.59 -5.73
C ARG A 30 5.60 4.01 -4.59
N GLN A 31 6.06 4.15 -3.36
CA GLN A 31 5.40 3.59 -2.17
C GLN A 31 4.55 4.62 -1.45
N LEU A 32 3.40 4.17 -0.96
CA LEU A 32 2.41 4.98 -0.26
C LEU A 32 1.55 4.10 0.66
N PHE A 33 0.84 4.76 1.58
CA PHE A 33 -0.16 4.10 2.40
C PHE A 33 -1.36 3.64 1.57
N ALA A 34 -1.86 2.44 1.86
CA ALA A 34 -3.01 1.83 1.19
C ALA A 34 -4.28 2.68 1.30
N CYS A 35 -4.46 3.43 2.40
CA CYS A 35 -5.60 4.35 2.54
C CYS A 35 -5.54 5.53 1.55
N PHE A 36 -4.35 6.01 1.18
CA PHE A 36 -4.22 7.01 0.12
C PHE A 36 -4.39 6.39 -1.26
N ALA A 37 -3.94 5.15 -1.45
CA ALA A 37 -4.20 4.41 -2.67
C ALA A 37 -5.70 4.18 -2.88
N GLU A 38 -6.49 3.92 -1.82
CA GLU A 38 -7.96 3.80 -1.92
C GLU A 38 -8.57 5.05 -2.55
N ALA A 39 -8.20 6.25 -2.10
CA ALA A 39 -8.71 7.48 -2.68
C ALA A 39 -8.37 7.61 -4.18
N MET A 40 -7.15 7.23 -4.59
CA MET A 40 -6.76 7.21 -6.01
C MET A 40 -7.57 6.19 -6.81
N LEU A 41 -7.80 5.00 -6.25
CA LEU A 41 -8.57 3.95 -6.89
C LEU A 41 -10.04 4.32 -7.07
N LEU A 42 -10.64 4.96 -6.07
CA LEU A 42 -12.00 5.47 -6.15
C LEU A 42 -12.13 6.52 -7.26
N GLU A 43 -11.16 7.43 -7.41
CA GLU A 43 -11.12 8.38 -8.53
C GLU A 43 -10.97 7.65 -9.88
N PHE A 44 -10.06 6.68 -9.99
CA PHE A 44 -9.86 5.94 -11.24
C PHE A 44 -11.08 5.11 -11.67
N GLU A 45 -11.86 4.60 -10.72
CA GLU A 45 -13.10 3.87 -10.97
C GLU A 45 -14.33 4.80 -11.05
N GLY A 46 -14.17 6.12 -10.83
CA GLY A 46 -15.28 7.08 -10.80
C GLY A 46 -16.26 6.90 -9.63
N LEU A 47 -15.82 6.25 -8.55
CA LEU A 47 -16.61 5.93 -7.37
C LEU A 47 -16.51 7.03 -6.32
N HIS A 48 -17.23 8.13 -6.51
CA HIS A 48 -17.21 9.28 -5.61
C HIS A 48 -18.15 9.07 -4.42
N THR A 49 -17.74 8.22 -3.48
CA THR A 49 -18.51 7.82 -2.30
C THR A 49 -17.61 7.61 -1.09
N ASN A 50 -18.20 7.50 0.10
CA ASN A 50 -17.52 7.09 1.33
C ASN A 50 -17.38 5.56 1.40
N PHE A 51 -16.58 4.99 0.47
CA PHE A 51 -16.45 3.54 0.26
C PHE A 51 -16.13 2.76 1.54
N SER A 52 -15.05 3.13 2.23
CA SER A 52 -14.70 2.61 3.56
C SER A 52 -15.22 3.58 4.64
N TRP A 53 -16.34 3.26 5.28
CA TRP A 53 -16.95 4.14 6.28
C TRP A 53 -17.50 3.44 7.52
N GLY A 54 -17.30 4.07 8.69
CA GLY A 54 -17.71 3.53 9.98
C GLY A 54 -16.78 2.43 10.51
N ARG A 55 -17.14 1.84 11.65
CA ARG A 55 -16.37 0.75 12.29
C ARG A 55 -17.11 -0.57 12.09
N ASN A 56 -16.37 -1.64 11.81
CA ASN A 56 -16.89 -3.00 11.56
C ASN A 56 -17.88 -3.08 10.37
N ASN A 57 -17.74 -2.20 9.38
CA ASN A 57 -18.62 -2.13 8.21
C ASN A 57 -17.94 -2.53 6.90
N ILE A 58 -16.71 -3.06 6.97
CA ILE A 58 -15.96 -3.53 5.80
C ILE A 58 -16.38 -4.98 5.53
N THR A 59 -16.81 -5.25 4.30
CA THR A 59 -17.21 -6.60 3.85
C THR A 59 -16.12 -7.24 2.99
N LEU A 60 -16.16 -8.56 2.82
CA LEU A 60 -15.19 -9.28 1.97
C LEU A 60 -15.34 -8.90 0.51
N GLU A 61 -16.56 -8.65 0.05
CA GLU A 61 -16.86 -8.21 -1.32
C GLU A 61 -16.27 -6.83 -1.60
N ALA A 62 -16.36 -5.90 -0.64
CA ALA A 62 -15.73 -4.58 -0.76
C ALA A 62 -14.20 -4.69 -0.80
N MET A 63 -13.61 -5.57 0.02
CA MET A 63 -12.17 -5.85 0.00
C MET A 63 -11.72 -6.45 -1.34
N GLU A 64 -12.50 -7.37 -1.91
CA GLU A 64 -12.23 -7.96 -3.21
C GLU A 64 -12.35 -6.93 -4.34
N GLN A 65 -13.42 -6.12 -4.32
CA GLN A 65 -13.64 -5.05 -5.29
C GLN A 65 -12.46 -4.08 -5.35
N ILE A 66 -12.07 -3.51 -4.19
CA ILE A 66 -10.96 -2.55 -4.14
C ILE A 66 -9.61 -3.24 -4.42
N GLY A 67 -9.45 -4.51 -4.03
CA GLY A 67 -8.26 -5.31 -4.32
C GLY A 67 -8.07 -5.57 -5.81
N MET A 68 -9.14 -5.90 -6.54
CA MET A 68 -9.10 -6.05 -7.99
C MET A 68 -8.79 -4.73 -8.70
N ALA A 69 -9.41 -3.62 -8.25
CA ALA A 69 -9.10 -2.29 -8.79
C ALA A 69 -7.63 -1.93 -8.56
N SER A 70 -7.10 -2.22 -7.36
CA SER A 70 -5.70 -2.02 -6.98
C SER A 70 -4.74 -2.67 -7.98
N ILE A 71 -4.93 -3.96 -8.25
CA ILE A 71 -4.09 -4.71 -9.20
C ILE A 71 -4.26 -4.16 -10.62
N ARG A 72 -5.50 -3.91 -11.06
CA ARG A 72 -5.80 -3.39 -12.41
C ARG A 72 -5.11 -2.07 -12.70
N HIS A 73 -5.08 -1.16 -11.73
CA HIS A 73 -4.45 0.16 -11.86
C HIS A 73 -2.95 0.16 -11.57
N GLY A 74 -2.36 -0.99 -11.24
CA GLY A 74 -0.91 -1.15 -11.14
C GLY A 74 -0.34 -0.90 -9.74
N PHE A 75 -1.12 -1.10 -8.69
CA PHE A 75 -0.61 -1.19 -7.33
C PHE A 75 -0.28 -2.64 -6.96
N SER A 76 0.74 -2.81 -6.12
CA SER A 76 1.09 -4.10 -5.51
C SER A 76 1.34 -3.93 -4.01
N ALA A 77 1.04 -4.96 -3.22
CA ALA A 77 1.33 -4.95 -1.79
C ALA A 77 2.85 -5.03 -1.54
N LEU A 78 3.34 -4.30 -0.52
CA LEU A 78 4.74 -4.40 -0.11
C LEU A 78 5.02 -5.80 0.45
N GLY A 79 5.98 -6.50 -0.16
CA GLY A 79 6.46 -7.80 0.30
C GLY A 79 7.54 -7.69 1.38
N LEU A 80 7.90 -8.83 1.98
CA LEU A 80 9.10 -8.91 2.84
C LEU A 80 10.35 -8.62 2.00
N ASP A 81 11.23 -7.77 2.52
CA ASP A 81 12.54 -7.55 1.90
C ASP A 81 13.37 -8.83 2.05
N PRO A 82 13.73 -9.54 0.95
CA PRO A 82 14.51 -10.76 1.03
C PRO A 82 15.89 -10.54 1.65
N LYS A 83 16.44 -9.31 1.61
CA LYS A 83 17.71 -8.98 2.25
C LYS A 83 17.61 -8.93 3.78
N SER A 84 16.41 -8.68 4.32
CA SER A 84 16.15 -8.72 5.76
C SER A 84 16.10 -10.15 6.34
N LEU A 85 16.08 -11.18 5.48
CA LEU A 85 16.00 -12.58 5.87
C LEU A 85 17.35 -13.19 6.24
N ASN A 86 18.47 -12.44 6.13
CA ASN A 86 19.79 -12.92 6.49
C ASN A 86 20.20 -12.38 7.88
N PRO A 87 20.03 -13.15 8.96
CA PRO A 87 20.50 -12.72 10.27
C PRO A 87 22.03 -12.68 10.24
N GLN A 88 22.62 -11.50 10.46
CA GLN A 88 24.02 -11.46 10.87
C GLN A 88 24.16 -12.27 12.18
N PRO A 89 25.19 -13.12 12.32
CA PRO A 89 25.39 -13.85 13.55
C PRO A 89 25.59 -12.83 14.67
N LEU A 90 24.80 -12.96 15.73
CA LEU A 90 24.93 -12.18 16.95
C LEU A 90 26.37 -12.37 17.44
N ALA A 91 27.19 -11.32 17.35
CA ALA A 91 28.54 -11.34 17.91
C ALA A 91 28.44 -11.66 19.41
N ALA A 92 29.08 -12.76 19.81
CA ALA A 92 29.14 -13.27 21.17
C ALA A 92 30.01 -12.39 22.08
#